data_AF-A0A7S0L4Y7-F1
#
_entry.id   AF-A0A7S0L4Y7-F1
#
_cell.length_a   1.000
_cell.length_b   1.000
_cell.length_c   1.000
_cell.angle_alpha   90.00
_cell.angle_beta   90.00
_cell.angle_gamma   90.00
#
_symmetry.space_group_name_H-M   'P 1'
#
loop_
_entity.id
_entity.type
_entity.pdbx_description
1 polymer ?
#
loop_
_entity_poly.entity_id
_entity_poly.type
_entity_poly.pdbx_seq_one_letter_code
_entity_poly.pdbx_strand_id
1 'polypeptide(L)'
;KELLAPAHQAAARKEAPRHFLMFEAHFGHVEVFDTVMPGLQNLQQVYKGAGVDCPIALVTRVRDPLDYYISFFKWGVGFRQRDNPGTFGNNFTAWASRVPDLQSSLVLRGMSAAGAEYNGRFPARHRVDFGKVEAMLDQFSVVGTVERFDETLLLTADLTGLPLLRYKRNTPINKGGYRGTRASICPDIEACRRLIKHVAPTDYKMYEKYKPLFEKRLQALGDDFARRVALLKEDISSAQP
;
A
#
# COMPACT_ATOMS: atom_id res chain seq x y z
N LYS A 1 -7.29 25.60 -7.66
CA LYS A 1 -7.47 25.98 -9.08
C LYS A 1 -6.13 26.29 -9.78
N GLU A 2 -5.10 26.79 -9.09
CA GLU A 2 -3.80 27.11 -9.72
C GLU A 2 -2.96 25.90 -10.14
N LEU A 3 -3.06 24.75 -9.45
CA LEU A 3 -2.18 23.59 -9.70
C LEU A 3 -2.35 22.91 -11.07
N LEU A 4 -3.49 23.10 -11.75
CA LEU A 4 -3.75 22.48 -13.07
C LEU A 4 -3.47 23.42 -14.25
N ALA A 5 -3.18 24.70 -14.00
CA ALA A 5 -2.95 25.67 -15.08
C ALA A 5 -1.82 25.24 -16.05
N PRO A 6 -0.66 24.71 -15.58
CA PRO A 6 0.37 24.20 -16.48
C PRO A 6 -0.12 23.01 -17.33
N ALA A 7 -0.90 22.11 -16.75
CA ALA A 7 -1.45 20.96 -17.47
C ALA A 7 -2.45 21.37 -18.55
N HIS A 8 -3.34 22.33 -18.27
CA HIS A 8 -4.24 22.88 -19.28
C HIS A 8 -3.49 23.57 -20.42
N GLN A 9 -2.40 24.30 -20.13
CA GLN A 9 -1.57 24.93 -21.16
C GLN A 9 -0.82 23.91 -22.01
N ALA A 10 -0.32 22.82 -21.42
CA ALA A 10 0.32 21.73 -22.17
C ALA A 10 -0.70 20.98 -23.03
N ALA A 11 -1.86 20.65 -22.45
CA ALA A 11 -2.96 19.99 -23.14
C ALA A 11 -3.49 20.83 -24.32
N ALA A 12 -3.63 22.16 -24.15
CA ALA A 12 -4.02 23.06 -25.24
C ALA A 12 -3.00 23.08 -26.40
N ARG A 13 -1.74 22.83 -26.11
CA ARG A 13 -0.66 22.68 -27.10
C ARG A 13 -0.51 21.26 -27.66
N LYS A 14 -1.34 20.32 -27.20
CA LYS A 14 -1.21 18.87 -27.47
C LYS A 14 0.16 18.29 -27.07
N GLU A 15 0.75 18.84 -26.03
CA GLU A 15 2.05 18.39 -25.51
C GLU A 15 1.84 17.45 -24.32
N ALA A 16 2.50 16.29 -24.36
CA ALA A 16 2.63 15.41 -23.20
C ALA A 16 3.83 15.88 -22.34
N PRO A 17 3.78 15.68 -21.00
CA PRO A 17 4.94 15.88 -20.15
C PRO A 17 6.14 15.07 -20.66
N ARG A 18 7.31 15.72 -20.78
CA ARG A 18 8.56 15.04 -21.17
C ARG A 18 9.24 14.30 -20.02
N HIS A 19 8.69 14.40 -18.81
CA HIS A 19 9.27 13.84 -17.59
C HIS A 19 8.30 12.83 -16.99
N PHE A 20 8.82 11.63 -16.78
CA PHE A 20 8.17 10.59 -16.03
C PHE A 20 8.36 10.85 -14.55
N LEU A 21 7.26 10.83 -13.80
CA LEU A 21 7.33 11.03 -12.35
C LEU A 21 6.52 9.96 -11.63
N MET A 22 7.23 9.17 -10.83
CA MET A 22 6.61 8.24 -9.88
C MET A 22 6.54 8.95 -8.53
N PHE A 23 5.32 9.22 -8.05
CA PHE A 23 5.10 9.72 -6.70
C PHE A 23 4.78 8.55 -5.76
N GLU A 24 5.69 8.23 -4.85
CA GLU A 24 5.34 7.44 -3.66
C GLU A 24 4.84 8.41 -2.58
N ALA A 25 3.52 8.52 -2.43
CA ALA A 25 2.93 9.34 -1.39
C ALA A 25 2.89 8.57 -0.06
N HIS A 26 3.77 8.92 0.87
CA HIS A 26 3.61 8.55 2.27
C HIS A 26 2.55 9.49 2.90
N PHE A 27 1.30 9.06 2.80
CA PHE A 27 0.04 9.66 3.24
C PHE A 27 0.11 10.95 4.09
N GLY A 28 -0.34 12.07 3.50
CA GLY A 28 -0.64 13.31 4.21
C GLY A 28 -2.10 13.39 4.67
N HIS A 29 -2.44 14.47 5.39
CA HIS A 29 -3.71 14.65 6.09
C HIS A 29 -4.91 14.94 5.16
N VAL A 30 -4.66 15.36 3.91
CA VAL A 30 -5.68 15.93 3.01
C VAL A 30 -5.76 15.18 1.68
N GLU A 31 -4.67 14.57 1.24
CA GLU A 31 -4.49 14.06 -0.12
C GLU A 31 -5.20 12.73 -0.39
N VAL A 32 -5.53 11.99 0.69
CA VAL A 32 -6.05 10.62 0.61
C VAL A 32 -7.18 10.34 1.62
N PHE A 33 -7.80 11.40 2.18
CA PHE A 33 -8.89 11.25 3.13
C PHE A 33 -10.19 10.90 2.40
N ASP A 34 -10.68 9.66 2.56
CA ASP A 34 -11.92 9.14 1.96
C ASP A 34 -12.03 9.21 0.41
N THR A 35 -11.03 9.75 -0.30
CA THR A 35 -10.97 9.83 -1.77
C THR A 35 -9.52 9.70 -2.28
N VAL A 36 -9.33 9.12 -3.47
CA VAL A 36 -8.00 8.89 -4.03
C VAL A 36 -7.60 10.08 -4.91
N MET A 37 -6.71 10.94 -4.37
CA MET A 37 -5.92 11.91 -5.15
C MET A 37 -6.72 12.59 -6.28
N PRO A 38 -7.81 13.32 -5.99
CA PRO A 38 -8.72 13.87 -7.01
C PRO A 38 -8.01 14.78 -8.01
N GLY A 39 -6.88 15.40 -7.62
CA GLY A 39 -6.01 16.14 -8.53
C GLY A 39 -5.45 15.31 -9.68
N LEU A 40 -5.05 14.05 -9.43
CA LEU A 40 -4.53 13.15 -10.46
C LEU A 40 -5.63 12.63 -11.39
N GLN A 41 -6.82 12.35 -10.85
CA GLN A 41 -7.99 11.99 -11.66
C GLN A 41 -8.38 13.16 -12.58
N ASN A 42 -8.41 14.38 -12.05
CA ASN A 42 -8.67 15.58 -12.85
C ASN A 42 -7.60 15.78 -13.93
N LEU A 43 -6.32 15.57 -13.59
CA LEU A 43 -5.22 15.66 -14.55
C LEU A 43 -5.38 14.65 -15.70
N GLN A 44 -5.79 13.42 -15.40
CA GLN A 44 -6.07 12.40 -16.41
C GLN A 44 -7.18 12.84 -17.36
N GLN A 45 -8.26 13.43 -16.83
CA GLN A 45 -9.37 13.93 -17.67
C GLN A 45 -8.94 15.09 -18.55
N VAL A 46 -8.05 15.98 -18.07
CA VAL A 46 -7.53 17.10 -18.86
C VAL A 46 -6.76 16.61 -20.10
N TYR A 47 -5.82 15.68 -19.94
CA TYR A 47 -5.05 15.16 -21.06
C TYR A 47 -5.92 14.31 -22.01
N LYS A 48 -6.79 13.47 -21.46
CA LYS A 48 -7.72 12.66 -22.25
C LYS A 48 -8.65 13.54 -23.09
N GLY A 49 -9.20 14.60 -22.51
CA GLY A 49 -10.08 15.55 -23.20
C GLY A 49 -9.38 16.34 -24.31
N ALA A 50 -8.06 16.54 -24.19
CA ALA A 50 -7.26 17.19 -25.22
C ALA A 50 -6.71 16.23 -26.29
N GLY A 51 -6.99 14.93 -26.19
CA GLY A 51 -6.45 13.90 -27.09
C GLY A 51 -4.94 13.71 -26.95
N VAL A 52 -4.37 14.01 -25.78
CA VAL A 52 -2.95 13.79 -25.47
C VAL A 52 -2.79 12.41 -24.83
N ASP A 53 -1.92 11.59 -25.40
CA ASP A 53 -1.57 10.29 -24.83
C ASP A 53 -0.59 10.48 -23.65
N CYS A 54 -1.15 10.51 -22.44
CA CYS A 54 -0.41 10.64 -21.19
C CYS A 54 -1.04 9.69 -20.16
N PRO A 55 -0.67 8.40 -20.17
CA PRO A 55 -1.27 7.43 -19.27
C PRO A 55 -0.93 7.73 -17.82
N ILE A 56 -1.96 7.78 -16.97
CA ILE A 56 -1.84 7.93 -15.52
C ILE A 56 -2.44 6.68 -14.89
N ALA A 57 -1.63 5.96 -14.13
CA ALA A 57 -2.07 4.78 -13.38
C ALA A 57 -1.98 5.07 -11.88
N LEU A 58 -3.07 4.81 -11.17
CA LEU A 58 -3.09 4.83 -9.71
C LEU A 58 -2.88 3.42 -9.21
N VAL A 59 -1.86 3.22 -8.37
CA VAL A 59 -1.50 1.88 -7.89
C VAL A 59 -1.37 1.87 -6.38
N THR A 60 -1.95 0.85 -5.76
CA THR A 60 -1.79 0.55 -4.34
C THR A 60 -1.62 -0.95 -4.12
N ARG A 61 -1.27 -1.33 -2.90
CA ARG A 61 -1.05 -2.72 -2.50
C ARG A 61 -1.69 -3.00 -1.16
N VAL A 62 -2.31 -4.17 -1.06
CA VAL A 62 -2.77 -4.76 0.20
C VAL A 62 -1.86 -5.92 0.60
N ARG A 63 -1.92 -6.33 1.86
CA ARG A 63 -1.12 -7.42 2.41
C ARG A 63 -1.97 -8.33 3.29
N ASP A 64 -1.57 -9.59 3.43
CA ASP A 64 -2.18 -10.48 4.44
C ASP A 64 -2.25 -9.75 5.80
N PRO A 65 -3.42 -9.73 6.47
CA PRO A 65 -3.60 -8.92 7.66
C PRO A 65 -2.61 -9.25 8.78
N LEU A 66 -2.32 -10.52 9.05
CA LEU A 66 -1.37 -10.88 10.10
C LEU A 66 0.04 -10.42 9.75
N ASP A 67 0.45 -10.63 8.50
CA ASP A 67 1.74 -10.18 8.00
C ASP A 67 1.91 -8.66 8.06
N TYR A 68 0.83 -7.93 7.76
CA TYR A 68 0.79 -6.48 7.88
C TYR A 68 1.00 -6.03 9.32
N TYR A 69 0.25 -6.60 10.28
CA TYR A 69 0.38 -6.27 11.70
C TYR A 69 1.77 -6.58 12.24
N ILE A 70 2.34 -7.76 11.93
CA ILE A 70 3.68 -8.12 12.38
C ILE A 70 4.72 -7.15 11.80
N SER A 71 4.60 -6.82 10.51
CA SER A 71 5.51 -5.87 9.85
C SER A 71 5.40 -4.48 10.46
N PHE A 72 4.18 -3.98 10.67
CA PHE A 72 3.95 -2.67 11.30
C PHE A 72 4.51 -2.64 12.72
N PHE A 73 4.22 -3.68 13.50
CA PHE A 73 4.73 -3.80 14.86
C PHE A 73 6.25 -3.79 14.88
N LYS A 74 6.90 -4.60 14.04
CA LYS A 74 8.35 -4.69 13.95
C LYS A 74 8.99 -3.33 13.71
N TRP A 75 8.45 -2.54 12.77
CA TRP A 75 9.09 -1.30 12.34
C TRP A 75 8.67 -0.05 13.12
N GLY A 76 7.42 0.02 13.58
CA GLY A 76 6.87 1.21 14.23
C GLY A 76 6.69 1.10 15.74
N VAL A 77 6.51 -0.12 16.29
CA VAL A 77 5.97 -0.28 17.64
C VAL A 77 6.89 -1.03 18.59
N GLY A 78 7.51 -2.13 18.18
CA GLY A 78 8.15 -3.07 19.12
C GLY A 78 9.26 -2.45 19.97
N PHE A 79 10.01 -1.48 19.42
CA PHE A 79 11.02 -0.75 20.19
C PHE A 79 10.37 0.23 21.19
N ARG A 80 9.27 0.89 20.81
CA ARG A 80 8.48 1.77 21.69
C ARG A 80 7.79 0.98 22.79
N GLN A 81 7.32 -0.22 22.49
CA GLN A 81 6.74 -1.13 23.48
C GLN A 81 7.77 -1.52 24.54
N ARG A 82 9.01 -1.83 24.13
CA ARG A 82 10.09 -2.11 25.08
C ARG A 82 10.35 -0.92 26.00
N ASP A 83 10.33 0.29 25.45
CA ASP A 83 10.65 1.51 26.19
C ASP A 83 9.45 2.02 27.03
N ASN A 84 8.20 1.69 26.64
CA ASN A 84 6.97 2.09 27.35
C ASN A 84 5.86 1.00 27.29
N PRO A 85 6.00 -0.11 28.04
CA PRO A 85 5.03 -1.20 28.03
C PRO A 85 3.64 -0.79 28.58
N GLY A 86 3.56 0.25 29.41
CA GLY A 86 2.27 0.76 29.91
C GLY A 86 1.35 1.25 28.79
N THR A 87 1.90 1.98 27.82
CA THR A 87 1.16 2.49 26.66
C THR A 87 0.84 1.38 25.65
N PHE A 88 1.82 0.57 25.30
CA PHE A 88 1.73 -0.38 24.19
C PHE A 88 1.30 -1.80 24.60
N GLY A 89 1.17 -2.08 25.89
CA GLY A 89 0.97 -3.44 26.41
C GLY A 89 2.29 -4.23 26.46
N ASN A 90 2.23 -5.45 26.98
CA ASN A 90 3.43 -6.24 27.30
C ASN A 90 3.98 -7.08 26.14
N ASN A 91 3.22 -7.22 25.04
CA ASN A 91 3.60 -8.03 23.88
C ASN A 91 2.80 -7.63 22.63
N PHE A 92 3.07 -8.28 21.51
CA PHE A 92 2.40 -8.04 20.23
C PHE A 92 0.88 -8.17 20.32
N THR A 93 0.35 -9.22 20.95
CA THR A 93 -1.09 -9.47 21.01
C THR A 93 -1.82 -8.44 21.88
N ALA A 94 -1.19 -8.00 22.98
CA ALA A 94 -1.70 -6.93 23.83
C ALA A 94 -1.78 -5.58 23.09
N TRP A 95 -0.80 -5.28 22.24
CA TRP A 95 -0.84 -4.11 21.35
C TRP A 95 -1.92 -4.28 20.28
N ALA A 96 -1.89 -5.38 19.52
CA ALA A 96 -2.77 -5.63 18.38
C ALA A 96 -4.26 -5.55 18.76
N SER A 97 -4.61 -6.00 19.98
CA SER A 97 -5.98 -5.93 20.51
C SER A 97 -6.51 -4.50 20.68
N ARG A 98 -5.64 -3.49 20.69
CA ARG A 98 -5.98 -2.07 20.87
C ARG A 98 -5.98 -1.27 19.57
N VAL A 99 -5.59 -1.89 18.46
CA VAL A 99 -5.47 -1.27 17.13
C VAL A 99 -6.27 -2.07 16.10
N PRO A 100 -7.61 -2.08 16.18
CA PRO A 100 -8.44 -2.84 15.25
C PRO A 100 -8.37 -2.27 13.82
N ASP A 101 -8.52 -3.14 12.82
CA ASP A 101 -8.59 -2.77 11.40
C ASP A 101 -7.45 -1.83 10.92
N LEU A 102 -6.20 -2.13 11.33
CA LEU A 102 -5.05 -1.25 11.12
C LEU A 102 -4.85 -0.90 9.64
N GLN A 103 -4.80 -1.88 8.75
CA GLN A 103 -4.44 -1.66 7.35
C GLN A 103 -5.51 -0.81 6.65
N SER A 104 -6.77 -1.18 6.78
CA SER A 104 -7.91 -0.46 6.18
C SER A 104 -8.10 0.94 6.78
N SER A 105 -7.74 1.12 8.06
CA SER A 105 -7.68 2.45 8.68
C SER A 105 -6.64 3.35 8.02
N LEU A 106 -5.46 2.81 7.72
CA LEU A 106 -4.38 3.53 7.06
C LEU A 106 -4.69 3.81 5.59
N VAL A 107 -5.41 2.91 4.92
CA VAL A 107 -5.92 3.13 3.56
C VAL A 107 -6.83 4.36 3.52
N LEU A 108 -7.85 4.44 4.39
CA LEU A 108 -8.77 5.58 4.40
C LEU A 108 -8.16 6.86 4.99
N ARG A 109 -7.28 6.70 5.98
CA ARG A 109 -6.79 7.77 6.84
C ARG A 109 -5.35 7.49 7.24
N GLY A 110 -4.39 7.85 6.38
CA GLY A 110 -2.96 7.59 6.62
C GLY A 110 -2.43 8.02 7.98
N MET A 111 -2.93 9.16 8.50
CA MET A 111 -2.58 9.67 9.84
C MET A 111 -3.01 8.75 11.00
N SER A 112 -3.88 7.77 10.75
CA SER A 112 -4.21 6.73 11.73
C SER A 112 -2.98 5.92 12.15
N ALA A 113 -1.93 5.88 11.32
CA ALA A 113 -0.64 5.31 11.70
C ALA A 113 -0.12 5.89 13.02
N ALA A 114 -0.31 7.19 13.25
CA ALA A 114 0.19 7.85 14.45
C ALA A 114 -0.50 7.34 15.73
N GLY A 115 -1.78 6.99 15.68
CA GLY A 115 -2.49 6.39 16.81
C GLY A 115 -1.92 5.02 17.19
N ALA A 116 -1.66 4.17 16.19
CA ALA A 116 -1.09 2.86 16.41
C ALA A 116 0.38 2.92 16.86
N GLU A 117 1.16 3.83 16.28
CA GLU A 117 2.61 3.93 16.48
C GLU A 117 3.00 4.70 17.75
N TYR A 118 2.35 5.84 18.03
CA TYR A 118 2.76 6.73 19.15
C TYR A 118 1.86 6.60 20.37
N ASN A 119 0.57 6.31 20.17
CA ASN A 119 -0.38 6.18 21.28
C ASN A 119 -0.63 4.72 21.69
N GLY A 120 -0.17 3.75 20.90
CA GLY A 120 -0.35 2.31 21.14
C GLY A 120 -1.80 1.83 21.10
N ARG A 121 -2.73 2.67 20.60
CA ARG A 121 -4.16 2.36 20.52
C ARG A 121 -4.89 3.26 19.53
N PHE A 122 -6.01 2.76 19.04
CA PHE A 122 -7.03 3.61 18.41
C PHE A 122 -8.06 4.11 19.44
N PRO A 123 -8.77 5.22 19.16
CA PRO A 123 -9.89 5.67 19.97
C PRO A 123 -10.96 4.59 20.11
N ALA A 124 -11.69 4.53 21.23
CA ALA A 124 -12.71 3.51 21.47
C ALA A 124 -13.84 3.47 20.42
N ARG A 125 -14.11 4.62 19.77
CA ARG A 125 -15.12 4.74 18.70
C ARG A 125 -14.55 4.49 17.30
N HIS A 126 -13.30 4.07 17.21
CA HIS A 126 -12.67 3.77 15.93
C HIS A 126 -13.38 2.61 15.26
N ARG A 127 -13.96 2.89 14.10
CA ARG A 127 -14.57 1.91 13.22
C ARG A 127 -14.16 2.23 11.80
N VAL A 128 -14.00 1.18 11.01
CA VAL A 128 -13.76 1.26 9.57
C VAL A 128 -15.01 0.74 8.86
N ASP A 129 -15.51 1.54 7.93
CA ASP A 129 -16.58 1.12 7.03
C ASP A 129 -15.96 0.48 5.80
N PHE A 130 -16.21 -0.82 5.61
CA PHE A 130 -15.70 -1.55 4.46
C PHE A 130 -16.19 -0.96 3.13
N GLY A 131 -17.42 -0.43 3.06
CA GLY A 131 -17.94 0.18 1.83
C GLY A 131 -17.12 1.41 1.41
N LYS A 132 -16.59 2.18 2.36
CA LYS A 132 -15.66 3.28 2.07
C LYS A 132 -14.31 2.77 1.58
N VAL A 133 -13.76 1.72 2.21
CA VAL A 133 -12.49 1.10 1.81
C VAL A 133 -12.60 0.59 0.37
N GLU A 134 -13.69 -0.11 0.08
CA GLU A 134 -14.03 -0.63 -1.22
C GLU A 134 -14.16 0.48 -2.27
N ALA A 135 -14.98 1.51 -2.01
CA ALA A 135 -15.16 2.63 -2.92
C ALA A 135 -13.86 3.39 -3.19
N MET A 136 -12.94 3.45 -2.22
CA MET A 136 -11.62 4.04 -2.40
C MET A 136 -10.72 3.14 -3.25
N LEU A 137 -10.61 1.86 -2.91
CA LEU A 137 -9.71 0.92 -3.60
C LEU A 137 -10.14 0.64 -5.04
N ASP A 138 -11.44 0.68 -5.33
CA ASP A 138 -11.98 0.49 -6.70
C ASP A 138 -11.65 1.67 -7.64
N GLN A 139 -11.12 2.78 -7.13
CA GLN A 139 -10.61 3.89 -7.95
C GLN A 139 -9.17 3.67 -8.44
N PHE A 140 -8.44 2.69 -7.90
CA PHE A 140 -7.08 2.39 -8.34
C PHE A 140 -7.08 1.58 -9.63
N SER A 141 -6.17 1.92 -10.53
CA SER A 141 -5.89 1.13 -11.75
C SER A 141 -5.35 -0.25 -11.41
N VAL A 142 -4.62 -0.39 -10.30
CA VAL A 142 -4.12 -1.66 -9.77
C VAL A 142 -4.20 -1.65 -8.24
N VAL A 143 -4.89 -2.64 -7.68
CA VAL A 143 -4.78 -3.02 -6.27
C VAL A 143 -4.04 -4.35 -6.22
N GLY A 144 -2.72 -4.28 -6.08
CA GLY A 144 -1.84 -5.45 -6.02
C GLY A 144 -1.76 -6.05 -4.62
N THR A 145 -0.98 -7.11 -4.48
CA THR A 145 -0.60 -7.62 -3.15
C THR A 145 0.89 -7.42 -2.90
N VAL A 146 1.28 -7.25 -1.63
CA VAL A 146 2.71 -7.15 -1.26
C VAL A 146 3.47 -8.41 -1.64
N GLU A 147 2.83 -9.59 -1.59
CA GLU A 147 3.44 -10.86 -1.98
C GLU A 147 3.72 -10.96 -3.49
N ARG A 148 3.04 -10.14 -4.29
CA ARG A 148 3.15 -10.07 -5.76
C ARG A 148 3.66 -8.71 -6.20
N PHE A 149 4.70 -8.21 -5.52
CA PHE A 149 5.23 -6.88 -5.75
C PHE A 149 5.78 -6.71 -7.17
N ASP A 150 6.54 -7.69 -7.66
CA ASP A 150 7.17 -7.65 -8.99
C ASP A 150 6.10 -7.62 -10.09
N GLU A 151 5.06 -8.43 -9.94
CA GLU A 151 3.90 -8.47 -10.83
C GLU A 151 3.14 -7.13 -10.82
N THR A 152 2.97 -6.52 -9.64
CA THR A 152 2.33 -5.20 -9.50
C THR A 152 3.15 -4.12 -10.22
N LEU A 153 4.47 -4.11 -10.05
CA LEU A 153 5.36 -3.16 -10.71
C LEU A 153 5.35 -3.32 -12.23
N LEU A 154 5.47 -4.55 -12.74
CA LEU A 154 5.46 -4.80 -14.18
C LEU A 154 4.12 -4.38 -14.81
N LEU A 155 3.00 -4.68 -14.15
CA LEU A 155 1.69 -4.23 -14.61
C LEU A 155 1.56 -2.69 -14.60
N THR A 156 2.17 -2.03 -13.61
CA THR A 156 2.22 -0.56 -13.56
C THR A 156 2.99 0.01 -14.73
N ALA A 157 4.14 -0.60 -15.07
CA ALA A 157 4.95 -0.23 -16.21
C ALA A 157 4.16 -0.38 -17.52
N ASP A 158 3.46 -1.52 -17.70
CA ASP A 158 2.61 -1.75 -18.87
C ASP A 158 1.50 -0.71 -19.01
N LEU A 159 0.83 -0.35 -17.91
CA LEU A 159 -0.25 0.63 -17.91
C LEU A 159 0.21 2.05 -18.21
N THR A 160 1.45 2.37 -17.90
CA THR A 160 2.01 3.73 -18.02
C THR A 160 2.93 3.88 -19.23
N GLY A 161 3.22 2.80 -19.95
CA GLY A 161 4.25 2.77 -20.97
C GLY A 161 5.66 3.02 -20.42
N LEU A 162 5.83 2.97 -19.09
CA LEU A 162 7.14 3.16 -18.48
C LEU A 162 8.03 1.97 -18.82
N PRO A 163 9.26 2.19 -19.32
CA PRO A 163 10.24 1.13 -19.33
C PRO A 163 10.49 0.76 -17.87
N LEU A 164 10.25 -0.50 -17.52
CA LEU A 164 10.40 -0.93 -16.14
C LEU A 164 11.87 -0.79 -15.73
N LEU A 165 12.12 0.09 -14.76
CA LEU A 165 13.46 0.31 -14.22
C LEU A 165 13.75 -0.71 -13.11
N ARG A 166 15.03 -1.09 -12.99
CA ARG A 166 15.53 -1.88 -11.87
C ARG A 166 15.25 -1.17 -10.56
N TYR A 167 14.84 -1.90 -9.54
CA TYR A 167 14.65 -1.38 -8.18
C TYR A 167 15.53 -2.13 -7.19
N LYS A 168 16.01 -1.46 -6.14
CA LYS A 168 16.78 -2.07 -5.04
C LYS A 168 15.89 -2.47 -3.87
N ARG A 169 15.92 -3.74 -3.48
CA ARG A 169 15.32 -4.24 -2.23
C ARG A 169 16.19 -3.78 -1.06
N ASN A 170 15.73 -2.74 -0.37
CA ASN A 170 16.38 -2.28 0.85
C ASN A 170 15.69 -2.90 2.07
N THR A 171 16.44 -3.63 2.88
CA THR A 171 16.04 -3.90 4.27
C THR A 171 16.47 -2.71 5.11
N PRO A 172 15.59 -2.04 5.86
CA PRO A 172 16.00 -0.91 6.69
C PRO A 172 16.96 -1.39 7.81
N ILE A 173 18.27 -1.18 7.66
CA ILE A 173 19.26 -1.62 8.65
C ILE A 173 19.30 -0.67 9.87
N ASN A 174 19.00 0.62 9.64
CA ASN A 174 19.16 1.70 10.63
C ASN A 174 17.88 2.46 10.99
N LYS A 175 16.71 2.08 10.46
CA LYS A 175 15.45 2.57 11.05
C LYS A 175 15.29 1.84 12.39
N GLY A 176 15.00 2.57 13.47
CA GLY A 176 14.94 2.09 14.86
C GLY A 176 13.93 0.98 15.17
N GLY A 177 13.59 0.12 14.21
CA GLY A 177 12.70 -1.01 14.35
C GLY A 177 13.22 -2.06 15.33
N TYR A 178 12.28 -2.77 15.92
CA TYR A 178 12.52 -3.93 16.75
C TYR A 178 13.20 -5.02 15.92
N ARG A 179 14.37 -5.50 16.39
CA ARG A 179 15.18 -6.51 15.67
C ARG A 179 14.62 -7.94 15.77
N GLY A 180 13.43 -8.12 16.35
CA GLY A 180 12.80 -9.43 16.47
C GLY A 180 12.51 -10.11 15.13
N THR A 181 12.49 -11.44 15.18
CA THR A 181 12.01 -12.29 14.08
C THR A 181 10.48 -12.37 14.14
N ARG A 182 9.87 -12.89 13.08
CA ARG A 182 8.43 -13.18 13.08
C ARG A 182 8.04 -14.07 14.26
N ALA A 183 8.82 -15.12 14.51
CA ALA A 183 8.60 -16.06 15.60
C ALA A 183 8.78 -15.41 16.99
N SER A 184 9.67 -14.43 17.14
CA SER A 184 9.81 -13.74 18.43
C SER A 184 8.68 -12.73 18.68
N ILE A 185 8.11 -12.12 17.64
CA ILE A 185 6.98 -11.19 17.76
C ILE A 185 5.67 -11.95 18.01
N CYS A 186 5.47 -13.06 17.30
CA CYS A 186 4.30 -13.91 17.41
C CYS A 186 4.73 -15.39 17.48
N PRO A 187 4.97 -15.92 18.70
CA PRO A 187 5.42 -17.29 18.88
C PRO A 187 4.36 -18.34 18.51
N ASP A 188 3.09 -18.07 18.82
CA ASP A 188 1.95 -18.89 18.39
C ASP A 188 1.25 -18.21 17.20
N ILE A 189 1.66 -18.61 16.00
CA ILE A 189 1.19 -17.97 14.76
C ILE A 189 -0.31 -18.13 14.55
N GLU A 190 -0.87 -19.26 14.97
CA GLU A 190 -2.29 -19.54 14.81
C GLU A 190 -3.14 -18.78 15.82
N ALA A 191 -2.66 -18.61 17.06
CA ALA A 191 -3.31 -17.72 18.02
C ALA A 191 -3.28 -16.26 17.56
N CYS A 192 -2.15 -15.77 17.03
CA CYS A 192 -2.12 -14.42 16.47
C CYS A 192 -3.03 -14.29 15.25
N ARG A 193 -3.07 -15.30 14.36
CA ARG A 193 -3.97 -15.28 13.19
C ARG A 193 -5.43 -15.16 13.63
N ARG A 194 -5.86 -15.96 14.61
CA ARG A 194 -7.21 -15.89 15.20
C ARG A 194 -7.48 -14.52 15.81
N LEU A 195 -6.52 -13.97 16.58
CA LEU A 195 -6.64 -12.64 17.16
C LEU A 195 -6.82 -11.57 16.09
N ILE A 196 -5.92 -11.50 15.09
CA ILE A 196 -6.00 -10.49 14.02
C ILE A 196 -7.31 -10.66 13.24
N LYS A 197 -7.76 -11.89 13.00
CA LYS A 197 -9.06 -12.12 12.35
C LYS A 197 -10.24 -11.58 13.17
N HIS A 198 -10.14 -11.66 14.49
CA HIS A 198 -11.15 -11.11 15.39
C HIS A 198 -11.12 -9.58 15.45
N VAL A 199 -9.94 -8.97 15.56
CA VAL A 199 -9.80 -7.51 15.78
C VAL A 199 -9.75 -6.70 14.49
N ALA A 200 -9.48 -7.34 13.35
CA ALA A 200 -9.34 -6.68 12.06
C ALA A 200 -10.25 -7.31 10.97
N PRO A 201 -11.57 -7.44 11.21
CA PRO A 201 -12.47 -8.07 10.23
C PRO A 201 -12.52 -7.32 8.90
N THR A 202 -12.33 -5.99 8.90
CA THR A 202 -12.32 -5.17 7.68
C THR A 202 -11.05 -5.39 6.88
N ASP A 203 -9.89 -5.54 7.54
CA ASP A 203 -8.64 -5.87 6.87
C ASP A 203 -8.72 -7.23 6.16
N TYR A 204 -9.35 -8.23 6.81
CA TYR A 204 -9.62 -9.53 6.18
C TYR A 204 -10.56 -9.43 4.99
N LYS A 205 -11.70 -8.74 5.12
CA LYS A 205 -12.62 -8.52 3.98
C LYS A 205 -11.92 -7.85 2.80
N MET A 206 -11.09 -6.85 3.07
CA MET A 206 -10.30 -6.16 2.06
C MET A 206 -9.32 -7.12 1.37
N TYR A 207 -8.54 -7.89 2.13
CA TYR A 207 -7.60 -8.83 1.53
C TYR A 207 -8.30 -9.96 0.76
N GLU A 208 -9.39 -10.51 1.30
CA GLU A 208 -10.20 -11.57 0.69
C GLU A 208 -10.91 -11.10 -0.60
N LYS A 209 -11.24 -9.80 -0.74
CA LYS A 209 -11.73 -9.23 -2.00
C LYS A 209 -10.61 -9.03 -3.02
N TYR A 210 -9.57 -8.27 -2.67
CA TYR A 210 -8.63 -7.77 -3.67
C TYR A 210 -7.55 -8.76 -4.09
N LYS A 211 -7.14 -9.71 -3.22
CA LYS A 211 -6.19 -10.75 -3.62
C LYS A 211 -6.72 -11.62 -4.76
N PRO A 212 -7.92 -12.23 -4.69
CA PRO A 212 -8.43 -13.03 -5.80
C PRO A 212 -8.64 -12.22 -7.09
N LEU A 213 -9.10 -10.97 -6.98
CA LEU A 213 -9.24 -10.08 -8.14
C LEU A 213 -7.90 -9.83 -8.84
N PHE A 214 -6.84 -9.61 -8.06
CA PHE A 214 -5.50 -9.43 -8.60
C PHE A 214 -4.97 -10.72 -9.23
N GLU A 215 -5.06 -11.87 -8.55
CA GLU A 215 -4.62 -13.16 -9.11
C GLU A 215 -5.36 -13.52 -10.40
N LYS A 216 -6.68 -13.27 -10.46
CA LYS A 216 -7.47 -13.45 -11.69
C LYS A 216 -6.97 -12.56 -12.83
N ARG A 217 -6.59 -11.31 -12.54
CA ARG A 217 -6.01 -10.40 -13.53
C ARG A 217 -4.67 -10.92 -14.03
N LEU A 218 -3.80 -11.41 -13.14
CA LEU A 218 -2.52 -11.99 -13.53
C LEU A 218 -2.71 -13.23 -14.43
N GLN A 219 -3.67 -14.10 -14.10
CA GLN A 219 -4.02 -15.25 -14.92
C GLN A 219 -4.49 -14.84 -16.32
N ALA A 220 -5.31 -13.78 -16.42
CA ALA A 220 -5.80 -13.28 -17.70
C ALA A 220 -4.70 -12.69 -18.60
N LEU A 221 -3.56 -12.27 -18.03
CA LEU A 221 -2.40 -11.80 -18.81
C LEU A 221 -1.57 -12.94 -19.41
N GLY A 222 -1.74 -14.17 -18.91
CA GLY A 222 -1.17 -15.38 -19.50
C GLY A 222 0.34 -15.55 -19.36
N ASP A 223 0.86 -16.56 -20.06
CA ASP A 223 2.24 -17.05 -19.93
C ASP A 223 3.29 -16.02 -20.35
N ASP A 224 2.96 -15.16 -21.32
CA ASP A 224 3.85 -14.12 -21.78
C ASP A 224 4.15 -13.08 -20.69
N PHE A 225 3.15 -12.72 -19.89
CA PHE A 225 3.36 -11.87 -18.72
C PHE A 225 4.17 -12.59 -17.65
N ALA A 226 3.84 -13.86 -17.35
CA ALA A 226 4.58 -14.66 -16.38
C ALA A 226 6.08 -14.78 -16.73
N ARG A 227 6.41 -14.96 -18.02
CA ARG A 227 7.78 -14.97 -18.52
C ARG A 227 8.49 -13.64 -18.27
N ARG A 228 7.84 -12.51 -18.53
CA ARG A 228 8.41 -11.18 -18.28
C ARG A 228 8.66 -10.92 -16.78
N VAL A 229 7.79 -11.42 -15.90
CA VAL A 229 7.99 -11.38 -14.45
C VAL A 229 9.22 -12.21 -14.04
N ALA A 230 9.42 -13.39 -14.62
CA ALA A 230 10.58 -14.23 -14.33
C ALA A 230 11.89 -13.53 -14.73
N LEU A 231 11.95 -12.95 -15.95
CA LEU A 231 13.09 -12.18 -16.43
C LEU A 231 13.40 -10.98 -15.53
N LEU A 232 12.36 -10.24 -15.12
CA LEU A 232 12.51 -9.14 -14.18
C LEU A 232 13.13 -9.59 -12.85
N LYS A 233 12.66 -10.71 -12.29
CA LYS A 233 13.18 -11.25 -11.01
C LYS A 233 14.64 -11.65 -11.14
N GLU A 234 15.03 -12.25 -12.26
CA GLU A 234 16.41 -12.62 -12.58
C GLU A 234 17.31 -11.37 -12.69
N ASP A 235 16.86 -10.35 -13.42
CA ASP A 235 17.58 -9.08 -13.57
C ASP A 235 17.81 -8.38 -12.22
N ILE A 236 16.79 -8.36 -11.36
CA ILE A 236 16.88 -7.79 -10.01
C ILE A 236 17.89 -8.56 -9.16
N SER A 237 17.80 -9.88 -9.15
CA SER A 237 18.71 -10.74 -8.37
C SER A 237 20.16 -10.58 -8.81
N SER A 238 20.40 -10.48 -10.12
CA SER A 238 21.74 -10.32 -10.68
C SER A 238 22.35 -8.95 -10.36
N ALA A 239 21.52 -7.92 -10.22
CA ALA A 239 21.96 -6.56 -9.90
C ALA A 239 22.16 -6.31 -8.38
N GLN A 240 21.76 -7.25 -7.52
CA GLN A 240 21.77 -7.10 -6.06
C GLN A 240 22.32 -8.38 -5.38
N PRO A 241 23.64 -8.61 -5.47
CA PRO A 241 24.30 -9.70 -4.74
C PRO A 241 24.25 -9.50 -3.21
#